data_AF-A0A2W6UGA8-F1
#
_entry.id   AF-A0A2W6UGA8-F1
#
_cell.length_a   1.000
_cell.length_b   1.000
_cell.length_c   1.000
_cell.angle_alpha   90.00
_cell.angle_beta   90.00
_cell.angle_gamma   90.00
#
_symmetry.space_group_name_H-M   'P 1'
#
loop_
_entity.id
_entity.type
_entity.pdbx_description
1 polymer ?
#
loop_
_entity_poly.entity_id
_entity_poly.type
_entity_poly.pdbx_seq_one_letter_code
_entity_poly.pdbx_strand_id
1 'polypeptide(L)'
;MPSPHTRSFRLGNRIAPPRFLTFIALFAIGWPIASPLHGVRVGGMIAFDIAATVFLLSLIPLLSANAKGMREIAKHNDANRLGLLAITGIVMVAVLVAVAAELKEGRNPQPLALAGIIGTLVLAWLFSNSIYTLHYAHLFYTESAKEAGKDSGGLSFPDTGEPDYWDFVYFAFCLGMTFQTSDVEINNGRFRKAVTAHCLAAFVFNLGIIAFTINVLGSSS
;
A
#
# COMPACT_ATOMS: atom_id res chain seq x y z
N MET A 1 30.56 -41.64 -8.01
CA MET A 1 30.27 -40.54 -8.95
C MET A 1 28.85 -40.05 -8.70
N PRO A 2 28.61 -38.88 -8.09
CA PRO A 2 27.27 -38.37 -7.86
C PRO A 2 26.75 -37.63 -9.11
N SER A 3 25.48 -37.87 -9.46
CA SER A 3 24.75 -37.25 -10.57
C SER A 3 24.54 -35.75 -10.35
N PRO A 4 24.59 -34.90 -11.39
CA PRO A 4 24.38 -33.47 -11.26
C PRO A 4 22.89 -33.14 -11.08
N HIS A 5 22.56 -32.46 -9.98
CA HIS A 5 21.25 -31.86 -9.75
C HIS A 5 20.95 -30.82 -10.84
N THR A 6 20.04 -31.14 -11.75
CA THR A 6 19.43 -30.17 -12.66
C THR A 6 18.55 -29.21 -11.86
N ARG A 7 19.11 -28.07 -11.44
CA ARG A 7 18.33 -26.93 -10.95
C ARG A 7 17.54 -26.35 -12.12
N SER A 8 16.29 -26.74 -12.27
CA SER A 8 15.37 -26.04 -13.18
C SER A 8 15.13 -24.63 -12.64
N PHE A 9 15.76 -23.63 -13.26
CA PHE A 9 15.44 -22.23 -13.05
C PHE A 9 14.00 -21.99 -13.53
N ARG A 10 13.03 -22.02 -12.60
CA ARG A 10 11.66 -21.54 -12.87
C ARG A 10 11.70 -20.01 -12.95
N LEU A 11 11.74 -19.52 -14.19
CA LEU A 11 11.75 -18.11 -14.58
C LEU A 11 10.52 -17.31 -14.06
N GLY A 12 9.48 -17.98 -13.56
CA GLY A 12 8.24 -17.37 -13.07
C GLY A 12 8.27 -16.86 -11.63
N ASN A 13 9.34 -17.09 -10.85
CA ASN A 13 9.35 -16.81 -9.41
C ASN A 13 9.97 -15.44 -9.01
N ARG A 14 10.17 -14.53 -9.98
CA ARG A 14 10.77 -13.19 -9.78
C ARG A 14 9.84 -12.03 -10.13
N ILE A 15 8.66 -12.32 -10.65
CA ILE A 15 7.72 -11.31 -11.11
C ILE A 15 6.80 -10.99 -9.92
N ALA A 16 6.58 -9.69 -9.67
CA ALA A 16 5.80 -9.17 -8.55
C ALA A 16 4.53 -9.99 -8.23
N PRO A 17 4.07 -10.04 -6.97
CA PRO A 17 2.91 -10.84 -6.59
C PRO A 17 1.71 -10.61 -7.53
N PRO A 18 0.95 -11.66 -7.90
CA PRO A 18 -0.10 -11.58 -8.93
C PRO A 18 -1.04 -10.38 -8.75
N ARG A 19 -1.44 -10.08 -7.51
CA ARG A 19 -2.26 -8.91 -7.14
C ARG A 19 -1.71 -7.56 -7.60
N PHE A 20 -0.39 -7.37 -7.58
CA PHE A 20 0.24 -6.12 -8.03
C PHE A 20 0.29 -6.03 -9.56
N LEU A 21 0.53 -7.17 -10.22
CA LEU A 21 0.42 -7.22 -11.68
C LEU A 21 -1.02 -6.96 -12.13
N THR A 22 -2.01 -7.51 -11.43
CA THR A 22 -3.43 -7.23 -11.67
C THR A 22 -3.73 -5.76 -11.48
N PHE A 23 -3.27 -5.13 -10.40
CA PHE A 23 -3.42 -3.69 -10.19
C PHE A 23 -2.82 -2.87 -11.35
N ILE A 24 -1.56 -3.15 -11.71
CA ILE A 24 -0.86 -2.42 -12.79
C ILE A 24 -1.59 -2.61 -14.12
N ALA A 25 -2.02 -3.84 -14.43
CA ALA A 25 -2.74 -4.14 -15.66
C ALA A 25 -4.09 -3.42 -15.71
N LEU A 26 -4.87 -3.46 -14.63
CA LEU A 26 -6.16 -2.77 -14.54
C LEU A 26 -6.00 -1.26 -14.69
N PHE A 27 -4.99 -0.66 -14.06
CA PHE A 27 -4.71 0.76 -14.21
C PHE A 27 -4.26 1.11 -15.64
N ALA A 28 -3.28 0.38 -16.18
CA ALA A 28 -2.70 0.65 -17.49
C ALA A 28 -3.69 0.44 -18.65
N ILE A 29 -4.64 -0.47 -18.50
CA ILE A 29 -5.71 -0.71 -19.48
C ILE A 29 -6.90 0.23 -19.23
N GLY A 30 -7.29 0.43 -17.98
CA GLY A 30 -8.44 1.24 -17.60
C GLY A 30 -8.25 2.71 -17.94
N TRP A 31 -7.06 3.27 -17.73
CA TRP A 31 -6.80 4.68 -17.96
C TRP A 31 -7.01 5.12 -19.43
N PRO A 32 -6.41 4.47 -20.45
CA PRO A 32 -6.66 4.84 -21.85
C PRO A 32 -8.10 4.57 -22.30
N ILE A 33 -8.83 3.65 -21.67
CA ILE A 33 -10.25 3.40 -21.98
C ILE A 33 -11.14 4.50 -21.38
N ALA A 34 -10.87 4.92 -20.16
CA ALA A 34 -11.69 5.92 -19.46
C ALA A 34 -11.38 7.36 -19.90
N SER A 35 -10.15 7.64 -20.35
CA SER A 35 -9.72 9.00 -20.71
C SER A 35 -10.53 9.65 -21.84
N PRO A 36 -10.90 8.97 -22.94
CA PRO A 36 -11.72 9.55 -24.00
C PRO A 36 -13.16 9.88 -23.55
N LEU A 37 -13.66 9.19 -22.53
CA LEU A 37 -15.05 9.33 -22.06
C LEU A 37 -15.21 10.45 -21.01
N HIS A 38 -14.22 10.58 -20.11
CA HIS A 38 -14.33 11.45 -18.93
C HIS A 38 -13.21 12.51 -18.84
N GLY A 39 -12.28 12.54 -19.81
CA GLY A 39 -11.07 13.33 -19.76
C GLY A 39 -9.93 12.63 -19.01
N VAL A 40 -8.69 13.05 -19.27
CA VAL A 40 -7.48 12.36 -18.80
C VAL A 40 -7.39 12.28 -17.28
N ARG A 41 -7.81 13.34 -16.57
CA ARG A 41 -7.75 13.43 -15.09
C ARG A 41 -8.75 12.46 -14.44
N VAL A 42 -10.04 12.60 -14.78
CA VAL A 42 -11.12 11.78 -14.22
C VAL A 42 -10.99 10.32 -14.67
N GLY A 43 -10.58 10.08 -15.93
CA GLY A 43 -10.31 8.73 -16.42
C GLY A 43 -9.18 8.03 -15.65
N GLY A 44 -8.14 8.78 -15.24
CA GLY A 44 -7.08 8.26 -14.37
C GLY A 44 -7.58 7.90 -12.97
N MET A 45 -8.43 8.73 -12.37
CA MET A 45 -9.04 8.46 -11.06
C MET A 45 -9.92 7.20 -11.10
N ILE A 46 -10.81 7.07 -12.09
CA ILE A 46 -11.68 5.90 -12.24
C ILE A 46 -10.85 4.63 -12.41
N ALA A 47 -9.82 4.66 -13.26
CA ALA A 47 -8.93 3.52 -13.46
C ALA A 47 -8.19 3.12 -12.17
N PHE A 48 -7.73 4.11 -11.41
CA PHE A 48 -7.11 3.89 -10.11
C PHE A 48 -8.10 3.29 -9.10
N ASP A 49 -9.30 3.86 -8.97
CA ASP A 49 -10.31 3.42 -7.99
C ASP A 49 -10.73 1.96 -8.22
N ILE A 50 -10.93 1.58 -9.48
CA ILE A 50 -11.22 0.20 -9.86
C ILE A 50 -10.04 -0.72 -9.51
N ALA A 51 -8.82 -0.35 -9.91
CA ALA A 51 -7.63 -1.14 -9.66
C ALA A 51 -7.37 -1.31 -8.15
N ALA A 52 -7.48 -0.23 -7.37
CA ALA A 52 -7.30 -0.20 -5.93
C ALA A 52 -8.37 -1.03 -5.22
N THR A 53 -9.63 -0.92 -5.63
CA THR A 53 -10.73 -1.74 -5.07
C THR A 53 -10.47 -3.23 -5.31
N VAL A 54 -10.13 -3.62 -6.55
CA VAL A 54 -9.81 -5.02 -6.85
C VAL A 54 -8.60 -5.50 -6.04
N PHE A 55 -7.58 -4.65 -5.88
CA PHE A 55 -6.44 -4.96 -5.04
C PHE A 55 -6.85 -5.20 -3.57
N LEU A 56 -7.64 -4.30 -2.97
CA LEU A 56 -8.11 -4.42 -1.59
C LEU A 56 -8.98 -5.68 -1.39
N LEU A 57 -9.90 -5.96 -2.32
CA LEU A 57 -10.70 -7.19 -2.29
C LEU A 57 -9.83 -8.45 -2.36
N SER A 58 -8.72 -8.40 -3.12
CA SER A 58 -7.77 -9.52 -3.20
C SER A 58 -7.03 -9.80 -1.88
N LEU A 59 -7.06 -8.86 -0.92
CA LEU A 59 -6.44 -9.03 0.40
C LEU A 59 -7.37 -9.68 1.42
N ILE A 60 -8.69 -9.65 1.21
CA ILE A 60 -9.67 -10.21 2.16
C ILE A 60 -9.37 -11.68 2.51
N PRO A 61 -9.04 -12.58 1.56
CA PRO A 61 -8.70 -13.96 1.89
C PRO A 61 -7.39 -14.12 2.68
N LEU A 62 -6.50 -13.13 2.65
CA LEU A 62 -5.28 -13.16 3.46
C LEU A 62 -5.57 -12.88 4.94
N LEU A 63 -6.63 -12.14 5.26
CA LEU A 63 -6.96 -11.79 6.64
C LEU A 63 -7.30 -13.00 7.50
N SER A 64 -7.60 -14.16 6.89
CA SER A 64 -7.81 -15.44 7.60
C SER A 64 -6.58 -16.36 7.58
N ALA A 65 -5.45 -15.92 7.02
CA ALA A 65 -4.24 -16.73 6.97
C ALA A 65 -3.57 -16.81 8.35
N ASN A 66 -3.18 -18.02 8.74
CA ASN A 66 -2.41 -18.25 9.96
C ASN A 66 -0.91 -17.97 9.75
N ALA A 67 -0.16 -17.90 10.85
CA ALA A 67 1.29 -17.66 10.84
C ALA A 67 2.07 -18.64 9.93
N LYS A 68 1.64 -19.90 9.81
CA LYS A 68 2.27 -20.87 8.88
C LYS A 68 2.07 -20.46 7.42
N GLY A 69 0.85 -20.06 7.04
CA GLY A 69 0.56 -19.55 5.70
C GLY A 69 1.34 -18.26 5.40
N MET A 70 1.46 -17.37 6.39
CA MET A 70 2.23 -16.13 6.26
C MET A 70 3.72 -16.37 6.02
N ARG A 71 4.32 -17.36 6.69
CA ARG A 71 5.73 -17.78 6.47
C ARG A 71 5.96 -18.33 5.06
N GLU A 72 5.06 -19.18 4.56
CA GLU A 72 5.16 -19.68 3.19
C GLU A 72 5.01 -18.55 2.17
N ILE A 73 4.06 -17.63 2.39
CA ILE A 73 3.93 -16.41 1.57
C ILE A 73 5.19 -15.55 1.65
N ALA A 74 5.83 -15.43 2.83
CA ALA A 74 7.03 -14.63 3.01
C ALA A 74 8.24 -15.21 2.24
N LYS A 75 8.42 -16.53 2.24
CA LYS A 75 9.50 -17.22 1.50
C LYS A 75 9.39 -17.05 -0.02
N HIS A 76 8.16 -17.04 -0.55
CA HIS A 76 7.92 -16.94 -1.99
C HIS A 76 7.86 -15.48 -2.50
N ASN A 77 7.69 -14.51 -1.61
CA ASN A 77 7.45 -13.11 -1.97
C ASN A 77 8.73 -12.25 -1.87
N ASP A 78 9.73 -12.63 -2.67
CA ASP A 78 11.08 -12.05 -2.71
C ASP A 78 11.24 -10.94 -3.80
N ALA A 79 10.14 -10.42 -4.32
CA ALA A 79 10.15 -9.52 -5.48
C ALA A 79 10.19 -8.02 -5.08
N ASN A 80 11.21 -7.32 -5.60
CA ASN A 80 11.54 -5.89 -5.59
C ASN A 80 10.53 -4.91 -4.92
N ARG A 81 10.44 -4.99 -3.59
CA ARG A 81 9.57 -4.17 -2.71
C ARG A 81 9.83 -2.67 -2.75
N LEU A 82 11.05 -2.27 -3.13
CA LEU A 82 11.40 -0.86 -3.31
C LEU A 82 10.60 -0.24 -4.47
N GLY A 83 10.32 -1.02 -5.52
CA GLY A 83 9.50 -0.58 -6.65
C GLY A 83 8.02 -0.39 -6.28
N LEU A 84 7.53 -1.16 -5.31
CA LEU A 84 6.15 -1.05 -4.85
C LEU A 84 5.94 0.15 -3.92
N LEU A 85 6.86 0.37 -2.98
CA LEU A 85 6.93 1.61 -2.19
C LEU A 85 7.12 2.83 -3.09
N ALA A 86 7.91 2.71 -4.17
CA ALA A 86 8.06 3.76 -5.17
C ALA A 86 6.75 4.02 -5.93
N ILE A 87 5.97 2.99 -6.27
CA ILE A 87 4.64 3.15 -6.87
C ILE A 87 3.67 3.83 -5.90
N THR A 88 3.65 3.47 -4.62
CA THR A 88 2.86 4.16 -3.60
C THR A 88 3.28 5.63 -3.47
N GLY A 89 4.59 5.91 -3.53
CA GLY A 89 5.12 7.27 -3.60
C GLY A 89 4.68 8.01 -4.86
N ILE A 90 4.68 7.37 -6.02
CA ILE A 90 4.23 7.95 -7.30
C ILE A 90 2.73 8.27 -7.25
N VAL A 91 1.91 7.40 -6.67
CA VAL A 91 0.47 7.62 -6.46
C VAL A 91 0.25 8.80 -5.50
N MET A 92 1.01 8.89 -4.41
CA MET A 92 0.94 10.02 -3.48
C MET A 92 1.33 11.33 -4.15
N VAL A 93 2.37 11.33 -4.99
CA VAL A 93 2.77 12.49 -5.79
C VAL A 93 1.68 12.87 -6.79
N ALA A 94 1.03 11.90 -7.45
CA ALA A 94 -0.07 12.16 -8.36
C ALA A 94 -1.28 12.78 -7.64
N VAL A 95 -1.60 12.31 -6.42
CA VAL A 95 -2.65 12.89 -5.57
C VAL A 95 -2.31 14.32 -5.16
N LEU A 96 -1.07 14.61 -4.75
CA LEU A 96 -0.62 15.96 -4.45
C LEU A 96 -0.66 16.89 -5.67
N VAL A 97 -0.29 16.39 -6.85
CA VAL A 97 -0.35 17.14 -8.11
C VAL A 97 -1.80 17.44 -8.51
N ALA A 98 -2.71 16.48 -8.32
CA ALA A 98 -4.14 16.69 -8.56
C ALA A 98 -4.72 17.74 -7.60
N VAL A 99 -4.39 17.66 -6.30
CA VAL A 99 -4.79 18.65 -5.30
C VAL A 99 -4.24 20.03 -5.65
N ALA A 100 -2.96 20.14 -6.01
CA ALA A 100 -2.33 21.40 -6.40
C ALA A 100 -2.89 22.01 -7.70
N ALA A 101 -3.39 21.18 -8.63
CA ALA A 101 -4.05 21.65 -9.85
C ALA A 101 -5.45 22.21 -9.58
N GLU A 102 -6.21 21.60 -8.68
CA GLU A 102 -7.53 22.08 -8.24
C GLU A 102 -7.45 23.44 -7.54
N LEU A 103 -6.41 23.67 -6.72
CA LEU A 103 -6.15 24.98 -6.08
C LEU A 103 -6.03 26.14 -7.08
N LYS A 104 -5.68 25.87 -8.34
CA LYS A 104 -5.51 26.88 -9.39
C LYS A 104 -6.78 27.21 -10.17
N GLU A 105 -7.80 26.35 -10.18
CA GLU A 105 -8.94 26.48 -11.11
C GLU A 105 -10.22 27.08 -10.49
N GLY A 106 -10.29 27.29 -9.16
CA GLY A 106 -11.16 28.29 -8.53
C GLY A 106 -12.64 28.31 -8.97
N ARG A 107 -13.26 27.16 -9.20
CA ARG A 107 -14.69 27.05 -9.52
C ARG A 107 -15.33 25.92 -8.74
N ASN A 108 -16.47 26.22 -8.11
CA ASN A 108 -17.29 25.28 -7.33
C ASN A 108 -17.41 23.91 -8.01
N PRO A 109 -16.78 22.84 -7.48
CA PRO A 109 -16.89 21.51 -8.05
C PRO A 109 -18.32 20.98 -7.91
N GLN A 110 -18.83 20.31 -8.95
CA GLN A 110 -20.14 19.64 -8.87
C GLN A 110 -20.12 18.59 -7.75
N PRO A 111 -21.23 18.40 -6.99
CA PRO A 111 -21.25 17.48 -5.84
C PRO A 111 -20.78 16.06 -6.16
N LEU A 112 -21.07 15.56 -7.36
CA LEU A 112 -20.64 14.23 -7.80
C LEU A 112 -19.13 14.15 -8.03
N ALA A 113 -18.51 15.20 -8.58
CA ALA A 113 -17.07 15.27 -8.76
C ALA A 113 -16.34 15.31 -7.41
N LEU A 114 -16.87 16.09 -6.46
CA LEU A 114 -16.35 16.16 -5.10
C LEU A 114 -16.44 14.79 -4.40
N ALA A 115 -17.57 14.10 -4.51
CA ALA A 115 -17.74 12.75 -3.96
C ALA A 115 -16.74 11.75 -4.57
N GLY A 116 -16.49 11.84 -5.88
CA GLY A 116 -15.47 11.05 -6.58
C GLY A 116 -14.06 11.30 -6.02
N ILE A 117 -13.67 12.56 -5.85
CA ILE A 117 -12.36 12.92 -5.28
C ILE A 117 -12.20 12.37 -3.86
N ILE A 118 -13.21 12.54 -3.00
CA ILE A 118 -13.18 12.01 -1.63
C ILE A 118 -13.06 10.47 -1.66
N GLY A 119 -13.82 9.80 -2.53
CA GLY A 119 -13.74 8.35 -2.71
C GLY A 119 -12.33 7.90 -3.13
N THR A 120 -11.73 8.57 -4.10
CA THR A 120 -10.35 8.30 -4.55
C THR A 120 -9.34 8.51 -3.42
N LEU A 121 -9.48 9.57 -2.62
CA LEU A 121 -8.60 9.84 -1.47
C LEU A 121 -8.71 8.72 -0.42
N VAL A 122 -9.93 8.28 -0.08
CA VAL A 122 -10.14 7.18 0.86
C VAL A 122 -9.53 5.88 0.32
N LEU A 123 -9.75 5.56 -0.97
CA LEU A 123 -9.16 4.37 -1.59
C LEU A 123 -7.64 4.42 -1.63
N ALA A 124 -7.05 5.58 -1.94
CA ALA A 124 -5.60 5.76 -1.92
C ALA A 124 -5.02 5.56 -0.52
N TRP A 125 -5.68 6.09 0.51
CA TRP A 125 -5.28 5.89 1.91
C TRP A 125 -5.35 4.41 2.32
N LEU A 126 -6.47 3.73 2.03
CA LEU A 126 -6.65 2.30 2.33
C LEU A 126 -5.62 1.43 1.59
N PHE A 127 -5.42 1.69 0.31
CA PHE A 127 -4.45 0.98 -0.53
C PHE A 127 -3.02 1.14 0.00
N SER A 128 -2.61 2.38 0.34
CA SER A 128 -1.29 2.66 0.89
C SER A 128 -1.04 1.91 2.20
N ASN A 129 -1.96 2.02 3.16
CA ASN A 129 -1.84 1.34 4.45
C ASN A 129 -1.80 -0.17 4.29
N SER A 130 -2.61 -0.73 3.39
CA SER A 130 -2.62 -2.17 3.09
C SER A 130 -1.30 -2.66 2.48
N ILE A 131 -0.64 -1.85 1.65
CA ILE A 131 0.71 -2.16 1.15
C ILE A 131 1.71 -2.21 2.31
N TYR A 132 1.65 -1.25 3.24
CA TYR A 132 2.51 -1.26 4.42
C TYR A 132 2.21 -2.46 5.35
N THR A 133 0.95 -2.86 5.51
CA THR A 133 0.59 -4.12 6.21
C THR A 133 1.30 -5.32 5.61
N LEU A 134 1.21 -5.51 4.28
CA LEU A 134 1.90 -6.60 3.59
C LEU A 134 3.44 -6.47 3.67
N HIS A 135 3.94 -5.24 3.79
CA HIS A 135 5.36 -4.98 3.99
C HIS A 135 5.84 -5.44 5.37
N TYR A 136 5.12 -5.06 6.43
CA TYR A 136 5.46 -5.43 7.79
C TYR A 136 5.29 -6.92 8.05
N ALA A 137 4.21 -7.53 7.58
CA ALA A 137 3.98 -8.98 7.69
C ALA A 137 5.15 -9.78 7.10
N HIS A 138 5.62 -9.39 5.92
CA HIS A 138 6.78 -10.04 5.32
C HIS A 138 8.07 -9.73 6.09
N LEU A 139 8.32 -8.48 6.45
CA LEU A 139 9.55 -8.14 7.17
C LEU A 139 9.68 -8.90 8.49
N PHE A 140 8.55 -9.22 9.13
CA PHE A 140 8.46 -10.04 10.33
C PHE A 140 8.76 -11.52 10.03
N TYR A 141 8.06 -12.10 9.04
CA TYR A 141 8.11 -13.53 8.72
C TYR A 141 9.21 -13.95 7.73
N THR A 142 10.01 -13.02 7.21
CA THR A 142 11.22 -13.36 6.45
C THR A 142 12.24 -14.04 7.36
N GLU A 143 13.04 -14.95 6.81
CA GLU A 143 14.05 -15.68 7.57
C GLU A 143 15.09 -14.73 8.22
N SER A 144 15.40 -15.01 9.49
CA SER A 144 16.39 -14.26 10.25
C SER A 144 17.79 -14.48 9.69
N ALA A 145 18.49 -13.38 9.41
CA ALA A 145 19.90 -13.42 9.02
C ALA A 145 20.84 -13.87 10.16
N LYS A 146 20.36 -13.87 11.41
CA LYS A 146 21.16 -14.24 12.59
C LYS A 146 20.99 -15.70 13.00
N GLU A 147 19.81 -16.28 12.75
CA GLU A 147 19.45 -17.61 13.22
C GLU A 147 18.64 -18.35 12.14
N ALA A 148 19.23 -19.40 11.57
CA ALA A 148 18.57 -20.20 10.54
C ALA A 148 17.29 -20.86 11.08
N GLY A 149 16.22 -20.84 10.29
CA GLY A 149 14.93 -21.42 10.67
C GLY A 149 14.08 -20.61 11.67
N LYS A 150 14.48 -19.37 12.01
CA LYS A 150 13.64 -18.43 12.78
C LYS A 150 13.15 -17.27 11.93
N ASP A 151 12.00 -16.74 12.30
CA ASP A 151 11.47 -15.49 11.74
C ASP A 151 12.37 -14.30 12.14
N SER A 152 12.49 -13.29 11.27
CA SER A 152 13.26 -12.07 11.55
C SER A 152 12.66 -11.26 12.70
N GLY A 153 11.36 -11.41 12.96
CA GLY A 153 10.63 -10.72 14.01
C GLY A 153 10.81 -9.19 13.91
N GLY A 154 10.96 -8.51 15.06
CA GLY A 154 11.32 -7.10 15.12
C GLY A 154 10.17 -6.14 15.43
N LEU A 155 8.95 -6.65 15.55
CA LEU A 155 7.83 -6.01 16.23
C LEU A 155 7.43 -6.88 17.42
N SER A 156 7.05 -6.26 18.54
CA SER A 156 6.45 -6.97 19.68
C SER A 156 5.02 -6.50 19.85
N PHE A 157 4.08 -7.42 19.62
CA PHE A 157 2.66 -7.21 19.83
C PHE A 157 2.30 -7.71 21.24
N PRO A 158 1.48 -6.97 22.02
CA PRO A 158 1.04 -7.41 23.34
C PRO A 158 0.38 -8.79 23.28
N ASP A 159 0.78 -9.68 24.21
CA ASP A 159 0.26 -11.03 24.37
C ASP A 159 0.23 -11.91 23.09
N THR A 160 1.03 -11.56 22.08
CA THR A 160 0.95 -12.16 20.75
C THR A 160 2.33 -12.63 20.27
N GLY A 161 2.56 -13.95 20.34
CA GLY A 161 3.83 -14.56 19.91
C GLY A 161 3.92 -14.82 18.41
N GLU A 162 2.79 -15.07 17.74
CA GLU A 162 2.72 -15.28 16.30
C GLU A 162 1.65 -14.35 15.69
N PRO A 163 2.02 -13.11 15.32
CA PRO A 163 1.05 -12.11 14.86
C PRO A 163 0.41 -12.48 13.52
N ASP A 164 -0.89 -12.33 13.42
CA ASP A 164 -1.63 -12.56 12.18
C ASP A 164 -1.70 -11.28 11.32
N TYR A 165 -2.44 -11.33 10.20
CA TYR A 165 -2.58 -10.15 9.35
C TYR A 165 -3.31 -8.98 10.03
N TRP A 166 -4.23 -9.23 10.97
CA TRP A 166 -4.92 -8.16 11.69
C TRP A 166 -3.98 -7.37 12.59
N ASP A 167 -2.97 -8.03 13.18
CA ASP A 167 -1.93 -7.34 13.95
C ASP A 167 -1.15 -6.35 13.07
N PHE A 168 -0.78 -6.75 11.84
CA PHE A 168 -0.10 -5.86 10.91
C PHE A 168 -1.02 -4.80 10.28
N VAL A 169 -2.32 -5.09 10.13
CA VAL A 169 -3.34 -4.09 9.75
C VAL A 169 -3.41 -3.03 10.84
N TYR A 170 -3.60 -3.44 12.08
CA TYR A 170 -3.64 -2.57 13.24
C TYR A 170 -2.40 -1.66 13.30
N PHE A 171 -1.20 -2.26 13.24
CA PHE A 171 0.05 -1.51 13.27
C PHE A 171 0.18 -0.49 12.12
N ALA A 172 -0.09 -0.89 10.88
CA ALA A 172 0.03 -0.01 9.73
C ALA A 172 -0.99 1.13 9.77
N PHE A 173 -2.25 0.83 10.07
CA PHE A 173 -3.33 1.81 10.08
C PHE A 173 -3.19 2.81 11.23
N CYS A 174 -2.69 2.41 12.40
CA CYS A 174 -2.31 3.35 13.45
C CYS A 174 -1.28 4.36 12.93
N LEU A 175 -0.21 3.89 12.28
CA LEU A 175 0.80 4.78 11.69
C LEU A 175 0.22 5.69 10.60
N GLY A 176 -0.67 5.18 9.74
CA GLY A 176 -1.28 5.98 8.68
C GLY A 176 -2.29 7.01 9.17
N MET A 177 -2.93 6.76 10.32
CA MET A 177 -3.93 7.63 10.91
C MET A 177 -3.31 8.70 11.83
N THR A 178 -2.31 8.32 12.63
CA THR A 178 -1.79 9.15 13.72
C THR A 178 -0.27 9.32 13.73
N PHE A 179 0.44 8.67 12.81
CA PHE A 179 1.91 8.69 12.70
C PHE A 179 2.64 8.15 13.95
N GLN A 180 1.95 7.42 14.82
CA GLN A 180 2.52 6.81 16.01
C GLN A 180 2.11 5.35 16.17
N THR A 181 2.87 4.64 17.00
CA THR A 181 2.51 3.32 17.52
C THR A 181 1.73 3.49 18.81
N SER A 182 0.73 2.64 19.05
CA SER A 182 -0.04 2.67 20.30
C SER A 182 0.64 1.86 21.41
N ASP A 183 0.91 0.59 21.13
CA ASP A 183 1.35 -0.44 22.09
C ASP A 183 2.31 -1.47 21.47
N VAL A 184 2.59 -1.37 20.16
CA VAL A 184 3.53 -2.24 19.44
C VAL A 184 4.94 -1.67 19.52
N GLU A 185 5.87 -2.43 20.08
CA GLU A 185 7.27 -2.01 20.18
C GLU A 185 8.09 -2.37 18.94
N ILE A 186 8.95 -1.45 18.49
CA ILE A 186 9.80 -1.63 17.31
C ILE A 186 11.24 -2.00 17.73
N ASN A 187 11.53 -3.29 17.70
CA ASN A 187 12.77 -3.88 18.20
C ASN A 187 13.87 -4.05 17.12
N ASN A 188 13.62 -3.64 15.87
CA ASN A 188 14.56 -3.79 14.76
C ASN A 188 14.74 -2.48 13.95
N GLY A 189 15.99 -2.14 13.64
CA GLY A 189 16.32 -0.94 12.85
C GLY A 189 15.77 -0.93 11.43
N ARG A 190 15.55 -2.10 10.80
CA ARG A 190 14.89 -2.20 9.48
C ARG A 190 13.44 -1.74 9.54
N PHE A 191 12.72 -2.14 10.60
CA PHE A 191 11.35 -1.67 10.84
C PHE A 191 11.33 -0.17 11.10
N ARG A 192 12.25 0.36 11.93
CA ARG A 192 12.32 1.81 12.18
C ARG A 192 12.43 2.63 10.90
N LYS A 193 13.28 2.22 9.94
CA LYS A 193 13.38 2.90 8.64
C LYS A 193 12.07 2.88 7.83
N ALA A 194 11.40 1.72 7.78
CA ALA A 194 10.13 1.57 7.07
C ALA A 194 9.01 2.39 7.74
N VAL A 195 8.94 2.37 9.07
CA VAL A 195 7.99 3.14 9.89
C VAL A 195 8.19 4.64 9.70
N THR A 196 9.44 5.13 9.76
CA THR A 196 9.73 6.56 9.49
C THR A 196 9.26 6.98 8.10
N ALA A 197 9.51 6.16 7.07
CA ALA A 197 9.02 6.43 5.73
C ALA A 197 7.48 6.42 5.66
N HIS A 198 6.83 5.48 6.35
CA HIS A 198 5.37 5.41 6.41
C HIS A 198 4.76 6.65 7.07
N CYS A 199 5.28 7.06 8.24
CA CYS A 199 4.82 8.24 8.96
C CYS A 199 5.00 9.52 8.12
N LEU A 200 6.15 9.69 7.45
CA LEU A 200 6.39 10.84 6.59
C LEU A 200 5.40 10.89 5.42
N ALA A 201 5.19 9.75 4.77
CA ALA A 201 4.24 9.64 3.67
C ALA A 201 2.81 9.98 4.15
N ALA A 202 2.38 9.36 5.25
CA ALA A 202 1.06 9.60 5.84
C ALA A 202 0.89 11.07 6.28
N PHE A 203 1.93 11.69 6.84
CA PHE A 203 1.90 13.11 7.21
C PHE A 203 1.63 14.02 6.01
N VAL A 204 2.38 13.83 4.92
CA VAL A 204 2.22 14.60 3.69
C VAL A 204 0.82 14.39 3.09
N PHE A 205 0.32 13.17 3.11
CA PHE A 205 -1.02 12.85 2.62
C PHE A 205 -2.13 13.52 3.42
N ASN A 206 -2.09 13.42 4.75
CA ASN A 206 -3.09 14.05 5.63
C ASN A 206 -3.03 15.58 5.52
N LEU A 207 -1.84 16.17 5.36
CA LEU A 207 -1.69 17.60 5.08
C LEU A 207 -2.35 17.98 3.75
N GLY A 208 -2.20 17.16 2.71
CA GLY A 208 -2.87 17.33 1.42
C GLY A 208 -4.39 17.31 1.52
N ILE A 209 -4.96 16.40 2.31
CA ILE A 209 -6.42 16.33 2.56
C ILE A 209 -6.90 17.61 3.26
N ILE A 210 -6.18 18.09 4.27
CA ILE A 210 -6.54 19.31 4.99
C ILE A 210 -6.50 20.52 4.05
N ALA A 211 -5.44 20.66 3.25
CA ALA A 211 -5.31 21.75 2.27
C ALA A 211 -6.44 21.73 1.24
N PHE A 212 -6.78 20.54 0.71
CA PHE A 212 -7.91 20.35 -0.19
C PHE A 212 -9.24 20.77 0.47
N THR A 213 -9.47 20.32 1.70
CA THR A 213 -10.70 20.60 2.44
C THR A 213 -10.89 22.11 2.66
N ILE A 214 -9.82 22.80 3.08
CA ILE A 214 -9.83 24.26 3.26
C ILE A 214 -10.14 24.97 1.95
N ASN A 215 -9.54 24.53 0.83
CA ASN A 215 -9.78 25.16 -0.46
C ASN A 215 -11.22 24.98 -0.94
N VAL A 216 -11.78 23.77 -0.82
CA VAL A 216 -13.17 23.50 -1.19
C VAL A 216 -14.13 24.35 -0.36
N LEU A 217 -13.96 24.39 0.97
CA LEU A 217 -14.80 25.21 1.85
C LEU A 217 -14.63 26.71 1.57
N GLY A 218 -13.40 27.18 1.41
CA GLY A 218 -13.09 28.59 1.12
C GLY A 218 -13.57 29.06 -0.25
N SER A 219 -13.69 28.15 -1.23
CA SER A 219 -14.25 28.44 -2.56
C SER A 219 -15.78 28.43 -2.61
N SER A 220 -16.43 27.89 -1.57
CA SER A 220 -17.90 27.80 -1.45
C SER A 220 -18.53 28.96 -0.67
N SER A 221 -17.71 29.93 -0.23
CA SER A 221 -18.10 31.15 0.50
C SER A 221 -17.99 32.38 -0.40
#